data_AF-A0A8S1K2E0-F1
#
_entry.id   AF-A0A8S1K2E0-F1
#
_cell.length_a   1.000
_cell.length_b   1.000
_cell.length_c   1.000
_cell.angle_alpha   90.00
_cell.angle_beta   90.00
_cell.angle_gamma   90.00
#
_symmetry.space_group_name_H-M   'P 1'
#
loop_
_entity.id
_entity.type
_entity.pdbx_description
1 polymer ?
#
loop_
_entity_poly.entity_id
_entity_poly.type
_entity_poly.pdbx_seq_one_letter_code
_entity_poly.pdbx_strand_id
1 'polypeptide(L)'
;MQIRHPIQVIKKKVINRIEYKIKWNTGTITYEPMTELTPELLQLVNQWELIQHSNKKEKIIEKSDQKTLKITRQQQKNSMQLEEIKPQPKQLIPHKERLVENGVVKEARKIQGKIEFLIMLKDEQELRWTNLEEVKTRIPIALCDYLLQRIKFSGK
;
A
#
# COMPACT_ATOMS: atom_id res chain seq x y z
N MET A 1 -7.67 -41.38 -32.63
CA MET A 1 -8.43 -40.35 -31.88
C MET A 1 -7.58 -39.10 -31.79
N GLN A 2 -8.05 -37.95 -32.25
CA GLN A 2 -7.31 -36.68 -32.09
C GLN A 2 -7.51 -36.19 -30.65
N ILE A 3 -6.45 -36.19 -29.86
CA ILE A 3 -6.49 -35.71 -28.48
C ILE A 3 -6.57 -34.18 -28.52
N ARG A 4 -7.68 -33.64 -28.01
CA ARG A 4 -7.89 -32.19 -27.91
C ARG A 4 -7.17 -31.67 -26.68
N HIS A 5 -6.27 -30.72 -26.88
CA HIS A 5 -5.54 -30.08 -25.78
C HIS A 5 -5.79 -28.57 -25.80
N PRO A 6 -5.95 -27.95 -24.62
CA PRO A 6 -6.17 -26.53 -24.53
C PRO A 6 -4.86 -25.80 -24.86
N ILE A 7 -4.92 -24.81 -25.76
CA ILE A 7 -3.75 -24.01 -26.15
C ILE A 7 -3.72 -22.70 -25.37
N GLN A 8 -4.84 -22.00 -25.32
CA GLN A 8 -4.85 -20.63 -24.82
C GLN A 8 -6.21 -20.22 -24.26
N VAL A 9 -6.17 -19.44 -23.18
CA VAL A 9 -7.32 -18.70 -22.65
C VAL A 9 -7.37 -17.32 -23.30
N ILE A 10 -8.51 -17.00 -23.91
CA ILE A 10 -8.70 -15.76 -24.68
C ILE A 10 -9.33 -14.68 -23.79
N LYS A 11 -10.39 -15.04 -23.07
CA LYS A 11 -11.23 -14.05 -22.36
C LYS A 11 -11.96 -14.68 -21.19
N LYS A 12 -12.04 -13.93 -20.10
CA LYS A 12 -12.96 -14.17 -18.98
C LYS A 12 -14.27 -13.41 -19.22
N LYS A 13 -15.40 -14.09 -19.03
CA LYS A 13 -16.75 -13.51 -19.07
C LYS A 13 -17.41 -13.78 -17.71
N VAL A 14 -18.00 -12.74 -17.13
CA VAL A 14 -18.74 -12.85 -15.86
C VAL A 14 -20.11 -12.23 -16.10
N ILE A 15 -21.14 -13.07 -16.12
CA ILE A 15 -22.55 -12.64 -16.12
C ILE A 15 -23.20 -13.16 -14.84
N ASN A 16 -23.57 -14.45 -14.80
CA ASN A 16 -24.09 -15.13 -13.60
C ASN A 16 -23.09 -16.13 -13.01
N ARG A 17 -22.16 -16.62 -13.84
CA ARG A 17 -21.06 -17.52 -13.48
C ARG A 17 -19.80 -17.10 -14.24
N ILE A 18 -18.64 -17.57 -13.77
CA ILE A 18 -17.36 -17.28 -14.41
C ILE A 18 -17.14 -18.29 -15.54
N GLU A 19 -17.01 -17.79 -16.76
CA GLU A 19 -16.73 -18.60 -17.96
C GLU A 19 -15.46 -18.11 -18.65
N TYR A 20 -14.66 -19.05 -19.15
CA TYR A 20 -13.44 -18.77 -19.90
C TYR A 20 -13.59 -19.22 -21.35
N LYS A 21 -13.25 -18.32 -22.28
CA LYS A 21 -13.17 -18.60 -23.70
C LYS A 21 -11.83 -19.25 -24.00
N ILE A 22 -11.83 -20.51 -24.45
CA ILE A 22 -10.63 -21.33 -24.61
C ILE A 22 -10.46 -21.72 -26.06
N LYS A 23 -9.23 -21.58 -26.57
CA LYS A 23 -8.82 -22.05 -27.89
C LYS A 23 -8.15 -23.42 -27.77
N TRP A 24 -8.64 -24.37 -28.54
CA TRP A 24 -8.12 -25.72 -28.60
C TRP A 24 -7.13 -25.89 -29.76
N ASN A 25 -6.31 -26.93 -29.70
CA ASN A 25 -5.37 -27.29 -30.76
C ASN A 25 -6.03 -27.60 -32.10
N THR A 26 -7.28 -28.03 -32.08
CA THR A 26 -8.12 -28.24 -33.26
C THR A 26 -8.62 -26.94 -33.89
N GLY A 27 -8.23 -25.76 -33.36
CA GLY A 27 -8.70 -24.46 -33.84
C GLY A 27 -10.13 -24.10 -33.39
N THR A 28 -10.81 -25.01 -32.69
CA THR A 28 -12.13 -24.78 -32.10
C THR A 28 -12.03 -23.85 -30.89
N ILE A 29 -13.11 -23.10 -30.63
CA ILE A 29 -13.20 -22.22 -29.48
C ILE A 29 -14.46 -22.57 -28.69
N THR A 30 -14.31 -22.80 -27.39
CA THR A 30 -15.43 -23.11 -26.49
C THR A 30 -15.46 -22.14 -25.30
N TYR A 31 -16.57 -22.11 -24.60
CA TYR A 31 -16.73 -21.40 -23.33
C TYR A 31 -16.92 -22.43 -22.24
N GLU A 32 -15.96 -22.53 -21.33
CA GLU A 32 -16.02 -23.47 -20.21
C GLU A 32 -16.23 -22.72 -18.89
N PRO A 33 -17.18 -23.14 -18.04
CA PRO A 33 -17.35 -22.55 -16.72
C PRO A 33 -16.21 -22.97 -15.80
N MET A 34 -15.83 -22.10 -14.87
CA MET A 34 -14.73 -22.34 -13.92
C MET A 34 -14.87 -23.68 -13.16
N THR A 35 -16.10 -24.10 -12.89
CA THR A 35 -16.42 -25.32 -12.14
C THR A 35 -16.14 -26.61 -12.91
N GLU A 36 -16.07 -26.57 -14.24
CA GLU A 36 -15.94 -27.75 -15.12
C GLU A 36 -14.55 -27.81 -15.78
N LEU A 37 -13.61 -26.97 -15.34
CA LEU A 37 -12.26 -26.94 -15.91
C LEU A 37 -11.45 -28.16 -15.47
N THR A 38 -10.75 -28.77 -16.42
CA THR A 38 -9.75 -29.81 -16.12
C THR A 38 -8.51 -29.21 -15.46
N PRO A 39 -7.69 -29.99 -14.74
CA PRO A 39 -6.48 -29.50 -14.08
C PRO A 39 -5.50 -28.77 -15.02
N GLU A 40 -5.30 -29.29 -16.23
CA GLU A 40 -4.45 -28.65 -17.26
C GLU A 40 -4.98 -27.27 -17.66
N LEU A 41 -6.30 -27.15 -17.77
CA LEU A 41 -6.97 -25.92 -18.16
C LEU A 41 -6.93 -24.88 -17.04
N LEU A 42 -7.03 -25.31 -15.79
CA LEU A 42 -6.88 -24.45 -14.61
C LEU A 42 -5.48 -23.82 -14.55
N GLN A 43 -4.43 -24.56 -14.91
CA GLN A 43 -3.07 -24.03 -14.95
C GLN A 43 -2.95 -22.89 -15.98
N LEU A 44 -3.53 -23.06 -17.17
CA LEU A 44 -3.56 -22.04 -18.22
C LEU A 44 -4.40 -20.82 -17.83
N VAL A 45 -5.56 -21.04 -17.19
CA VAL A 45 -6.41 -19.97 -16.66
C VAL A 45 -5.65 -19.17 -15.60
N ASN A 46 -4.98 -19.82 -14.66
CA ASN A 46 -4.20 -19.16 -13.62
C ASN A 46 -3.08 -18.30 -14.21
N GLN A 47 -2.29 -18.84 -15.15
CA GLN A 47 -1.24 -18.08 -15.84
C GLN A 47 -1.81 -16.87 -16.59
N TRP A 48 -2.93 -17.05 -17.29
CA TRP A 48 -3.59 -15.97 -18.00
C TRP A 48 -4.10 -14.88 -17.04
N GLU A 49 -4.72 -15.26 -15.92
CA GLU A 49 -5.19 -14.31 -14.92
C GLU A 49 -4.05 -13.51 -14.30
N LEU A 50 -2.93 -14.16 -13.95
CA LEU A 50 -1.74 -13.48 -13.46
C LEU A 50 -1.23 -12.41 -14.44
N ILE A 51 -1.14 -12.73 -15.73
CA ILE A 51 -0.73 -11.78 -16.78
C ILE A 51 -1.73 -10.62 -16.88
N GLN A 52 -3.04 -10.90 -16.87
CA GLN A 52 -4.06 -9.85 -16.93
C GLN A 52 -4.06 -8.95 -15.69
N HIS A 53 -3.77 -9.50 -14.52
CA HIS A 53 -3.66 -8.73 -13.27
C HIS A 53 -2.42 -7.84 -13.25
N SER A 54 -1.27 -8.31 -13.74
CA SER A 54 -0.05 -7.50 -13.89
C SER A 54 -0.27 -6.34 -14.85
N ASN A 55 -0.84 -6.61 -16.03
CA ASN A 55 -1.12 -5.57 -17.03
C ASN A 55 -2.16 -4.53 -16.55
N LYS A 56 -3.10 -4.92 -15.67
CA LYS A 56 -4.02 -3.98 -15.02
C LYS A 56 -3.30 -3.07 -14.04
N LYS A 57 -2.35 -3.58 -13.26
CA LYS A 57 -1.57 -2.77 -12.32
C LYS A 57 -0.74 -1.72 -13.07
N GLU A 58 -0.08 -2.10 -14.16
CA GLU A 58 0.67 -1.15 -15.01
C GLU A 58 -0.23 -0.03 -15.56
N LYS A 59 -1.41 -0.37 -16.11
CA LYS A 59 -2.38 0.64 -16.60
C LYS A 59 -2.97 1.55 -15.51
N ILE A 60 -3.03 1.09 -14.26
CA ILE A 60 -3.49 1.91 -13.13
C ILE A 60 -2.40 2.91 -12.74
N ILE A 61 -1.14 2.50 -12.75
CA ILE A 61 0.03 3.36 -12.47
C ILE A 61 0.10 4.49 -13.52
N GLU A 62 -0.04 4.18 -14.81
CA GLU A 62 -0.05 5.20 -15.88
C GLU A 62 -1.18 6.24 -15.71
N LYS A 63 -2.36 5.82 -15.26
CA LYS A 63 -3.50 6.73 -15.02
C LYS A 63 -3.38 7.53 -13.74
N SER A 64 -2.74 7.00 -12.69
CA SER A 64 -2.48 7.77 -11.48
C SER A 64 -1.46 8.88 -11.74
N ASP A 65 -0.41 8.59 -12.51
CA ASP A 65 0.64 9.57 -12.82
C ASP A 65 0.09 10.81 -13.55
N GLN A 66 -0.89 10.64 -14.45
CA GLN A 66 -1.55 11.75 -15.12
C GLN A 66 -2.42 12.62 -14.19
N LYS A 67 -3.02 12.04 -13.13
CA LYS A 67 -3.80 12.81 -12.15
C LYS A 67 -2.88 13.56 -11.19
N THR A 68 -1.78 12.94 -10.76
CA THR A 68 -0.78 13.58 -9.90
C THR A 68 -0.15 14.79 -10.61
N LEU A 69 0.18 14.67 -11.90
CA LEU A 69 0.73 15.77 -12.72
C LEU A 69 -0.19 17.00 -12.81
N LYS A 70 -1.53 16.83 -12.80
CA LYS A 70 -2.47 17.96 -12.81
C LYS A 70 -2.54 18.68 -11.46
N ILE A 71 -2.41 17.95 -10.35
CA ILE A 71 -2.43 18.51 -9.00
C ILE A 71 -1.12 19.27 -8.72
N THR A 72 0.03 18.73 -9.13
CA THR A 72 1.33 19.40 -8.99
C THR A 72 1.37 20.73 -9.74
N ARG A 73 0.78 20.81 -10.94
CA ARG A 73 0.69 22.07 -11.72
C ARG A 73 -0.19 23.13 -11.06
N GLN A 74 -1.24 22.75 -10.34
CA GLN A 74 -2.09 23.70 -9.61
C GLN A 74 -1.43 24.22 -8.34
N GLN A 75 -0.67 23.36 -7.64
CA GLN A 75 0.08 23.78 -6.44
C GLN A 75 1.28 24.68 -6.78
N GLN A 76 1.96 24.47 -7.91
CA GLN A 76 3.06 25.34 -8.37
C GLN A 76 2.62 26.78 -8.71
N LYS A 77 1.34 27.03 -9.04
CA LYS A 77 0.85 28.39 -9.30
C LYS A 77 0.68 29.24 -8.02
N ASN A 78 0.64 28.60 -6.85
CA ASN A 78 0.37 29.27 -5.56
C ASN A 78 1.53 29.23 -4.58
N SER A 79 2.69 28.70 -4.95
CA SER A 79 3.89 28.71 -4.10
C SER A 79 4.78 29.91 -4.44
N MET A 80 5.12 30.71 -3.42
CA MET A 80 6.20 31.70 -3.46
C MET A 80 7.45 31.11 -4.15
N GLN A 81 8.19 31.97 -4.86
CA GLN A 81 9.43 31.67 -5.55
C GLN A 81 10.41 30.96 -4.61
N LEU A 82 10.39 29.63 -4.60
CA LEU A 82 11.49 28.81 -4.13
C LEU A 82 12.48 28.76 -5.28
N GLU A 83 13.71 29.22 -5.04
CA GLU A 83 14.80 29.13 -6.00
C GLU A 83 14.88 27.71 -6.58
N GLU A 84 15.06 27.61 -7.90
CA GLU A 84 15.17 26.35 -8.63
C GLU A 84 16.38 25.53 -8.12
N ILE A 85 16.13 24.65 -7.17
CA ILE A 85 17.06 23.59 -6.84
C ILE A 85 17.07 22.66 -8.05
N LYS A 86 18.17 22.68 -8.82
CA LYS A 86 18.41 21.78 -9.95
C LYS A 86 18.02 20.34 -9.57
N PRO A 87 17.34 19.60 -10.45
CA PRO A 87 16.94 18.22 -10.18
C PRO A 87 18.21 17.38 -9.98
N GLN A 88 18.57 17.14 -8.73
CA GLN A 88 19.60 16.16 -8.42
C GLN A 88 19.07 14.78 -8.84
N PRO A 89 19.93 13.92 -9.42
CA PRO A 89 19.53 12.55 -9.74
C PRO A 89 18.95 11.92 -8.47
N LYS A 90 17.82 11.22 -8.60
CA LYS A 90 17.19 10.43 -7.54
C LYS A 90 18.20 9.39 -7.05
N GLN A 91 19.14 9.81 -6.21
CA GLN A 91 19.79 8.91 -5.28
C GLN A 91 18.63 8.42 -4.42
N LEU A 92 18.34 7.12 -4.52
CA LEU A 92 17.58 6.41 -3.51
C LEU A 92 18.38 6.57 -2.22
N ILE A 93 18.22 7.71 -1.55
CA ILE A 93 18.75 7.92 -0.22
C ILE A 93 18.09 6.79 0.56
N PRO A 94 18.84 5.79 1.05
CA PRO A 94 18.28 4.76 1.90
C PRO A 94 17.54 5.50 2.99
N HIS A 95 16.26 5.21 3.21
CA HIS A 95 15.57 5.76 4.36
C HIS A 95 16.44 5.43 5.56
N LYS A 96 17.09 6.46 6.14
CA LYS A 96 17.87 6.27 7.37
C LYS A 96 16.93 5.59 8.35
N GLU A 97 17.30 4.40 8.79
CA GLU A 97 16.59 3.74 9.87
C GLU A 97 16.50 4.75 11.01
N ARG A 98 15.27 5.11 11.39
CA ARG A 98 15.10 5.95 12.56
C ARG A 98 15.59 5.12 13.73
N LEU A 99 16.58 5.63 14.46
CA LEU A 99 16.98 5.09 15.75
C LEU A 99 15.80 5.30 16.70
N VAL A 100 14.83 4.38 16.66
CA VAL A 100 13.68 4.36 17.55
C VAL A 100 14.07 3.50 18.73
N GLU A 101 14.11 4.10 19.90
CA GLU A 101 14.31 3.36 21.13
C GLU A 101 13.04 2.61 21.48
N ASN A 102 13.19 1.45 22.13
CA ASN A 102 12.04 0.74 22.64
C ASN A 102 11.63 1.35 23.97
N GLY A 103 10.41 1.86 24.07
CA GLY A 103 9.88 2.46 25.30
C GLY A 103 8.36 2.46 25.36
N VAL A 104 7.83 2.91 26.49
CA VAL A 104 6.38 3.01 26.75
C VAL A 104 6.05 4.38 27.31
N VAL A 105 4.96 4.98 26.82
CA VAL A 105 4.37 6.20 27.39
C VAL A 105 3.31 5.79 28.40
N LYS A 106 3.47 6.18 29.67
CA LYS A 106 2.54 5.84 30.75
C LYS A 106 1.46 6.90 30.95
N GLU A 107 1.86 8.16 30.97
CA GLU A 107 0.98 9.26 31.33
C GLU A 107 1.30 10.52 30.52
N ALA A 108 0.31 11.40 30.37
CA ALA A 108 0.45 12.71 29.77
C ALA A 108 -0.19 13.74 30.68
N ARG A 109 0.51 14.84 30.95
CA ARG A 109 0.03 15.96 31.76
C ARG A 109 0.18 17.28 31.01
N LYS A 110 -0.68 18.24 31.32
CA LYS A 110 -0.59 19.60 30.79
C LYS A 110 -0.11 20.53 31.91
N ILE A 111 1.07 21.11 31.75
CA ILE A 111 1.64 22.10 32.68
C ILE A 111 1.87 23.39 31.92
N GLN A 112 1.29 24.50 32.41
CA GLN A 112 1.51 25.84 31.85
C GLN A 112 1.33 25.93 30.32
N GLY A 113 0.35 25.20 29.78
CA GLY A 113 0.07 25.17 28.33
C GLY A 113 0.95 24.21 27.52
N LYS A 114 1.99 23.62 28.11
CA LYS A 114 2.82 22.58 27.48
C LYS A 114 2.34 21.19 27.88
N ILE A 115 2.46 20.23 26.96
CA ILE A 115 2.15 18.83 27.20
C ILE A 115 3.45 18.10 27.48
N GLU A 116 3.51 17.44 28.63
CA GLU A 116 4.61 16.56 29.02
C GLU A 116 4.12 15.13 29.10
N PHE A 117 5.01 14.18 28.79
CA PHE A 117 4.74 12.76 28.81
C PHE A 117 5.66 12.07 29.79
N LEU A 118 5.12 11.14 30.56
CA LEU A 118 5.88 10.24 31.42
C LEU A 118 6.28 9.03 30.58
N ILE A 119 7.56 8.91 30.29
CA ILE A 119 8.11 7.83 29.46
C ILE A 119 8.98 6.90 30.29
N MET A 120 8.99 5.62 29.89
CA MET A 120 9.90 4.59 30.37
C MET A 120 10.63 4.02 29.15
N LEU A 121 11.94 4.24 29.09
CA LEU A 121 12.80 3.65 28.06
C LEU A 121 13.30 2.29 28.54
N LYS A 122 13.39 1.29 27.65
CA LYS A 122 13.86 -0.05 28.04
C LYS A 122 15.31 -0.05 28.52
N ASP A 123 16.13 0.84 27.97
CA ASP A 123 17.57 0.90 28.28
C ASP A 123 17.84 1.58 29.63
N GLU A 124 17.07 2.61 29.96
CA GLU A 124 17.24 3.38 31.20
C GLU A 124 16.42 2.78 32.36
N GLN A 125 15.32 2.07 32.09
CA GLN A 125 14.31 1.58 33.08
C GLN A 125 13.75 2.63 34.05
N GLU A 126 14.12 3.90 33.90
CA GLU A 126 13.67 5.01 34.70
C GLU A 126 12.42 5.70 34.12
N LEU A 127 11.60 6.24 35.01
CA LEU A 127 10.44 7.04 34.65
C LEU A 127 10.81 8.52 34.67
N ARG A 128 10.69 9.17 33.51
CA ARG A 128 11.01 10.59 33.37
C ARG A 128 9.92 11.34 32.62
N TRP A 129 9.69 12.59 33.04
CA TRP A 129 8.81 13.52 32.34
C TRP A 129 9.60 14.21 31.24
N THR A 130 9.13 14.07 30.00
CA THR A 130 9.77 14.65 28.82
C THR A 130 8.79 15.45 28.00
N ASN A 131 9.33 16.35 27.18
CA ASN A 131 8.52 17.19 26.30
C ASN A 131 8.06 16.40 25.05
N LEU A 132 7.04 16.90 24.37
CA LEU A 132 6.51 16.26 23.16
C LEU A 132 7.57 16.04 22.06
N GLU A 133 8.49 16.99 21.87
CA GLU A 133 9.50 16.91 20.81
C GLU A 133 10.51 15.78 21.06
N GLU A 134 10.91 15.58 22.30
CA GLU A 134 11.79 14.49 22.71
C GLU A 134 11.12 13.12 22.59
N VAL A 135 9.83 13.04 22.89
CA VAL A 135 9.07 11.80 22.72
C VAL A 135 8.92 11.44 21.23
N LYS A 136 8.68 12.44 20.37
CA LYS A 136 8.61 12.25 18.91
C LYS A 136 9.94 11.76 18.32
N THR A 137 11.07 12.20 18.87
CA THR A 137 12.39 11.79 18.37
C THR A 137 12.79 10.41 18.90
N ARG A 138 12.63 10.15 20.20
CA ARG A 138 13.09 8.88 20.81
C ARG A 138 12.11 7.73 20.60
N ILE A 139 10.82 7.94 20.88
CA ILE A 139 9.79 6.88 20.93
C ILE A 139 8.46 7.24 20.23
N PRO A 140 8.48 7.66 18.95
CA PRO A 140 7.28 8.12 18.24
C PRO A 140 6.17 7.08 18.15
N ILE A 141 6.53 5.79 18.04
CA ILE A 141 5.56 4.69 17.91
C ILE A 141 4.77 4.53 19.22
N ALA A 142 5.47 4.51 20.36
CA ALA A 142 4.85 4.39 21.67
C ALA A 142 3.91 5.56 21.99
N LEU A 143 4.26 6.77 21.51
CA LEU A 143 3.37 7.94 21.62
C LEU A 143 2.08 7.76 20.81
N CYS A 144 2.19 7.28 19.57
CA CYS A 144 1.02 6.99 18.75
C CYS A 144 0.12 5.96 19.42
N ASP A 145 0.67 4.84 19.90
CA ASP A 145 -0.09 3.79 20.58
C ASP A 145 -0.85 4.34 21.80
N TYR A 146 -0.17 5.14 22.62
CA TYR A 146 -0.78 5.78 23.79
C TYR A 146 -1.94 6.72 23.40
N LEU A 147 -1.76 7.55 22.37
CA LEU A 147 -2.80 8.48 21.94
C LEU A 147 -3.98 7.75 21.31
N LEU A 148 -3.73 6.75 20.46
CA LEU A 148 -4.77 5.96 19.79
C LEU A 148 -5.70 5.25 20.79
N GLN A 149 -5.17 4.72 21.88
CA GLN A 149 -5.96 4.11 22.96
C GLN A 149 -6.92 5.09 23.63
N ARG A 150 -6.64 6.39 23.57
CA ARG A 150 -7.42 7.46 24.22
C ARG A 150 -8.37 8.17 23.27
N ILE A 151 -8.34 7.86 21.97
CA ILE A 151 -9.31 8.40 21.02
C ILE A 151 -10.66 7.75 21.29
N LYS A 152 -11.64 8.55 21.71
CA LYS A 152 -13.04 8.15 21.77
C LYS A 152 -13.76 8.69 20.55
N PHE A 153 -14.32 7.81 19.74
CA PHE A 153 -15.23 8.21 18.67
C PHE A 153 -16.60 8.47 19.28
N SER A 154 -16.99 9.74 19.40
CA SER A 154 -18.37 10.10 19.70
C SER A 154 -19.18 9.90 18.42
N GLY A 155 -19.79 8.72 18.30
CA GLY A 155 -20.81 8.46 17.29
C GLY A 155 -22.13 9.09 17.72
N LYS A 156 -22.67 9.98 16.88
CA LYS A 156 -24.11 10.26 16.85
C LYS A 156 -24.80 9.17 16.05
#